data_AF-A0AAV4DQI7-F1
#
_entry.id   AF-A0AAV4DQI7-F1
#
_cell.length_a   1.000
_cell.length_b   1.000
_cell.length_c   1.000
_cell.angle_alpha   90.00
_cell.angle_beta   90.00
_cell.angle_gamma   90.00
#
_symmetry.space_group_name_H-M   'P 1'
#
loop_
_entity.id
_entity.type
_entity.pdbx_description
1 polymer ?
#
loop_
_entity_poly.entity_id
_entity_poly.type
_entity_poly.pdbx_seq_one_letter_code
_entity_poly.pdbx_strand_id
1 'polypeptide(L)'
;MSRKRKSQQHIFWRDKKARHDSASNASSSNRENPHTHDDEGEKLKRAREEMQKRYKPVHLEKTVSRLLVRKQRYEKKFAQLLSNLSGKSLTFACIPWPHVDVNCVADVLFCDLPQKKGVAYRKYLRSQQVRWHPDKFTQKFGEHLHPDHAPKIMARVKTLSQLLNRLESERTL
;
A
#
# COMPACT_ATOMS: atom_id res chain seq x y z
N MET A 1 -28.61 56.51 9.70
CA MET A 1 -29.13 55.90 8.45
C MET A 1 -27.99 55.05 7.86
N SER A 2 -28.07 53.80 7.43
CA SER A 2 -29.16 52.89 7.13
C SER A 2 -28.60 51.46 6.93
N ARG A 3 -29.30 50.47 7.51
CA ARG A 3 -29.71 49.17 6.92
C ARG A 3 -28.67 48.28 6.18
N LYS A 4 -28.22 47.22 6.87
CA LYS A 4 -28.61 45.80 6.69
C LYS A 4 -28.66 45.20 5.27
N ARG A 5 -27.89 44.13 5.02
CA ARG A 5 -28.12 43.01 4.05
C ARG A 5 -27.12 41.88 4.40
N LYS A 6 -27.44 40.77 5.10
CA LYS A 6 -28.18 39.52 4.75
C LYS A 6 -27.70 38.76 3.49
N SER A 7 -27.04 37.62 3.71
CA SER A 7 -27.15 36.34 2.96
C SER A 7 -26.31 35.29 3.73
N GLN A 8 -26.82 34.43 4.60
CA GLN A 8 -27.72 33.27 4.45
C GLN A 8 -27.11 32.11 3.63
N GLN A 9 -26.82 31.00 4.33
CA GLN A 9 -26.91 29.57 3.93
C GLN A 9 -26.38 28.74 5.13
N HIS A 10 -27.15 28.58 6.22
CA HIS A 10 -28.22 27.60 6.49
C HIS A 10 -27.69 26.19 6.84
N ILE A 11 -27.32 26.07 8.12
CA ILE A 11 -27.04 24.82 8.84
C ILE A 11 -28.41 24.26 9.24
N PHE A 12 -28.92 23.31 8.47
CA PHE A 12 -30.19 22.65 8.76
C PHE A 12 -29.90 21.46 9.69
N TRP A 13 -30.39 21.53 10.94
CA TRP A 13 -30.79 20.43 11.83
C TRP A 13 -30.69 20.90 13.29
N ARG A 14 -31.79 21.42 13.84
CA ARG A 14 -32.18 21.20 15.24
C ARG A 14 -33.54 21.80 15.54
N ASP A 15 -34.43 20.91 15.97
CA ASP A 15 -35.39 21.08 17.05
C ASP A 15 -36.48 22.15 16.90
N LYS A 16 -37.73 21.69 16.67
CA LYS A 16 -38.91 22.40 17.19
C LYS A 16 -40.13 21.50 17.32
N LYS A 17 -40.18 20.79 18.46
CA LYS A 17 -41.41 20.34 19.09
C LYS A 17 -42.02 21.54 19.83
N ALA A 18 -43.22 21.99 19.47
CA ALA A 18 -44.27 22.46 20.40
C ALA A 18 -45.44 23.18 19.69
N ARG A 19 -46.64 22.88 20.22
CA ARG A 19 -47.93 23.61 20.18
C ARG A 19 -48.93 23.20 19.10
N HIS A 20 -49.88 22.36 19.52
CA HIS A 20 -51.30 22.64 19.32
C HIS A 20 -52.12 22.12 20.53
N ASP A 21 -52.84 23.04 21.16
CA ASP A 21 -53.93 22.89 22.13
C ASP A 21 -55.17 23.45 21.38
N SER A 22 -56.41 22.96 21.43
CA SER A 22 -57.09 21.99 22.30
C SER A 22 -58.35 21.43 21.60
N ALA A 23 -58.84 20.30 22.14
CA ALA A 23 -60.22 19.78 22.16
C ALA A 23 -60.86 19.13 20.89
N SER A 24 -60.96 17.79 20.88
CA SER A 24 -62.17 17.06 21.35
C SER A 24 -62.08 15.55 21.11
N ASN A 25 -62.34 14.80 22.19
CA ASN A 25 -62.96 13.46 22.29
C ASN A 25 -63.01 12.54 21.06
N ALA A 26 -62.24 11.45 21.10
CA ALA A 26 -62.75 10.08 20.89
C ALA A 26 -61.63 9.06 21.10
N SER A 27 -61.89 8.11 21.97
CA SER A 27 -61.09 6.93 22.26
C SER A 27 -60.66 6.18 21.00
N SER A 28 -59.35 6.00 20.80
CA SER A 28 -58.84 4.85 20.05
C SER A 28 -57.35 4.62 20.33
N SER A 29 -57.09 3.56 21.09
CA SER A 29 -55.82 2.84 21.29
C SER A 29 -54.56 3.42 20.62
N ASN A 30 -53.73 4.10 21.40
CA ASN A 30 -52.34 4.41 21.05
C ASN A 30 -51.51 3.12 21.09
N ARG A 31 -51.47 2.37 19.98
CA ARG A 31 -50.45 1.36 19.73
C ARG A 31 -49.21 2.10 19.23
N GLU A 32 -48.32 2.46 20.15
CA GLU A 32 -46.97 2.86 19.79
C GLU A 32 -46.31 1.67 19.09
N ASN A 33 -46.16 1.78 17.77
CA ASN A 33 -45.58 0.75 16.94
C ASN A 33 -44.06 0.77 17.17
N PRO A 34 -43.45 -0.25 17.82
CA PRO A 34 -42.02 -0.25 18.16
C PRO A 34 -41.11 -0.48 16.94
N HIS A 35 -41.69 -0.62 15.75
CA HIS A 35 -41.04 -1.28 14.61
C HIS A 35 -40.22 -0.37 13.69
N THR A 36 -40.28 0.96 13.84
CA THR A 36 -39.62 1.87 12.88
C THR A 36 -38.14 2.14 13.17
N HIS A 37 -37.63 1.78 14.35
CA HIS A 37 -36.22 2.01 14.69
C HIS A 37 -35.30 0.87 14.23
N ASP A 38 -35.83 -0.36 14.11
CA ASP A 38 -35.09 -1.52 13.59
C ASP A 38 -34.92 -1.46 12.07
N ASP A 39 -35.95 -1.01 11.34
CA ASP A 39 -35.97 -0.92 9.87
C ASP A 39 -34.91 0.04 9.30
N GLU A 40 -34.73 1.20 9.94
CA GLU A 40 -33.74 2.20 9.52
C GLU A 40 -32.31 1.76 9.87
N GLY A 41 -32.12 1.06 11.00
CA GLY A 41 -30.85 0.43 11.36
C GLY A 41 -30.46 -0.68 10.37
N GLU A 42 -31.43 -1.49 9.95
CA GLU A 42 -31.21 -2.56 8.98
C GLU A 42 -30.93 -2.02 7.57
N LYS A 43 -31.65 -0.97 7.13
CA LYS A 43 -31.34 -0.25 5.89
C LYS A 43 -29.94 0.37 5.91
N LEU A 44 -29.56 1.02 7.01
CA LEU A 44 -28.24 1.64 7.15
C LEU A 44 -27.13 0.59 7.15
N LYS A 45 -27.36 -0.56 7.78
CA LYS A 45 -26.46 -1.70 7.76
C LYS A 45 -26.34 -2.30 6.36
N ARG A 46 -27.46 -2.47 5.65
CA ARG A 46 -27.50 -2.97 4.27
C ARG A 46 -26.81 -2.00 3.30
N ALA A 47 -27.00 -0.70 3.46
CA ALA A 47 -26.31 0.34 2.69
C ALA A 47 -24.79 0.36 2.98
N ARG A 48 -24.38 0.14 4.23
CA ARG A 48 -22.97 0.03 4.63
C ARG A 48 -22.30 -1.23 4.06
N GLU A 49 -22.99 -2.35 4.09
CA GLU A 49 -22.54 -3.61 3.49
C GLU A 49 -22.49 -3.52 1.96
N GLU A 50 -23.45 -2.83 1.32
CA GLU A 50 -23.44 -2.62 -0.12
C GLU A 50 -22.34 -1.63 -0.55
N MET A 51 -22.10 -0.57 0.23
CA MET A 51 -20.92 0.29 0.05
C MET A 51 -19.62 -0.48 0.23
N GLN A 52 -19.50 -1.35 1.24
CA GLN A 52 -18.32 -2.22 1.42
C GLN A 52 -18.16 -3.25 0.29
N LYS A 53 -19.26 -3.81 -0.24
CA LYS A 53 -19.24 -4.75 -1.36
C LYS A 53 -18.90 -4.09 -2.69
N ARG A 54 -19.30 -2.82 -2.91
CA ARG A 54 -18.93 -2.01 -4.08
C ARG A 54 -17.53 -1.43 -3.96
N TYR A 55 -17.08 -1.10 -2.75
CA TYR A 55 -15.72 -0.66 -2.46
C TYR A 55 -14.77 -1.87 -2.37
N LYS A 56 -14.68 -2.64 -3.45
CA LYS A 56 -13.57 -3.56 -3.65
C LYS A 56 -12.37 -2.73 -4.07
N PRO A 57 -11.22 -2.78 -3.39
CA PRO A 57 -10.00 -2.12 -3.84
C PRO A 57 -9.38 -2.92 -5.01
N VAL A 58 -10.13 -3.08 -6.10
CA VAL A 58 -9.74 -3.79 -7.33
C VAL A 58 -8.42 -3.24 -7.88
N HIS A 59 -8.17 -1.94 -7.67
CA HIS A 59 -6.92 -1.30 -8.07
C HIS A 59 -5.72 -1.73 -7.22
N LEU A 60 -5.92 -1.93 -5.91
CA LEU A 60 -4.85 -2.33 -4.99
C LEU A 60 -4.45 -3.78 -5.25
N GLU A 61 -5.43 -4.68 -5.39
CA GLU A 61 -5.17 -6.09 -5.72
C GLU A 61 -4.44 -6.24 -7.06
N LYS A 62 -4.91 -5.57 -8.12
CA LYS A 62 -4.23 -5.59 -9.44
C LYS A 62 -2.80 -5.04 -9.36
N THR A 63 -2.57 -4.03 -8.52
CA THR A 63 -1.24 -3.45 -8.32
C THR A 63 -0.31 -4.42 -7.59
N VAL A 64 -0.77 -5.03 -6.50
CA VAL A 64 -0.03 -6.05 -5.75
C VAL A 64 0.27 -7.26 -6.65
N SER A 65 -0.69 -7.75 -7.43
CA SER A 65 -0.47 -8.84 -8.38
C SER A 65 0.61 -8.52 -9.40
N ARG A 66 0.63 -7.29 -9.94
CA ARG A 66 1.64 -6.85 -10.89
C ARG A 66 3.04 -6.77 -10.28
N LEU A 67 3.14 -6.25 -9.05
CA LEU A 67 4.40 -6.19 -8.31
C LEU A 67 4.91 -7.59 -7.99
N LEU A 68 4.03 -8.52 -7.61
CA LEU A 68 4.39 -9.90 -7.32
C LEU A 68 4.96 -10.62 -8.55
N VAL A 69 4.31 -10.51 -9.72
CA VAL A 69 4.84 -11.07 -10.97
C VAL A 69 6.22 -10.50 -11.28
N ARG A 70 6.44 -9.20 -11.00
CA ARG A 70 7.74 -8.58 -11.19
C ARG A 70 8.78 -9.10 -10.21
N LYS A 71 8.45 -9.22 -8.93
CA LYS A 71 9.30 -9.80 -7.90
C LYS A 71 9.73 -11.22 -8.28
N GLN A 72 8.78 -12.06 -8.69
CA GLN A 72 9.06 -13.44 -9.11
C GLN A 72 9.99 -13.50 -10.33
N ARG A 73 9.77 -12.65 -11.33
CA ARG A 73 10.66 -12.55 -12.50
C ARG A 73 12.07 -12.13 -12.11
N TYR A 74 12.19 -11.16 -11.20
CA TYR A 74 13.46 -10.72 -10.64
C TYR A 74 14.19 -11.88 -9.96
N GLU A 75 13.55 -12.57 -9.00
CA GLU A 75 14.18 -13.66 -8.25
C GLU A 75 14.57 -14.81 -9.18
N LYS A 76 13.71 -15.18 -10.14
CA LYS A 76 14.00 -16.21 -11.13
C LYS A 76 15.22 -15.85 -11.98
N LYS A 77 15.27 -14.63 -12.52
CA LYS A 77 16.42 -14.17 -13.32
C LYS A 77 17.69 -14.09 -12.49
N PHE A 78 17.60 -13.69 -11.23
CA PHE A 78 18.76 -13.65 -10.33
C PHE A 78 19.29 -15.05 -10.04
N ALA A 79 18.42 -16.02 -9.77
CA ALA A 79 18.82 -17.42 -9.60
C ALA A 79 19.50 -17.98 -10.88
N GLN A 80 18.95 -17.66 -12.06
CA GLN A 80 19.54 -18.04 -13.35
C GLN A 80 20.88 -17.35 -13.62
N LEU A 81 21.05 -16.10 -13.19
CA LEU A 81 22.34 -15.42 -13.26
C LEU A 81 23.36 -16.19 -12.41
N LEU A 82 23.01 -16.51 -11.16
CA LEU A 82 23.89 -17.22 -10.24
C LEU A 82 24.32 -18.61 -10.75
N SER A 83 23.42 -19.34 -11.41
CA SER A 83 23.75 -20.66 -11.96
C SER A 83 24.64 -20.60 -13.21
N ASN A 84 24.68 -19.47 -13.91
CA ASN A 84 25.33 -19.34 -15.22
C ASN A 84 26.41 -18.24 -15.24
N LEU A 85 27.17 -18.09 -14.15
CA LEU A 85 28.22 -17.08 -14.01
C LEU A 85 29.48 -17.38 -14.84
N SER A 86 29.81 -18.66 -15.01
CA SER A 86 31.05 -19.08 -15.66
C SER A 86 31.19 -18.54 -17.08
N GLY A 87 32.35 -17.95 -17.38
CA GLY A 87 32.74 -17.50 -18.72
C GLY A 87 32.00 -16.27 -19.26
N LYS A 88 31.16 -15.60 -18.46
CA LYS A 88 30.38 -14.43 -18.91
C LYS A 88 30.96 -13.12 -18.42
N SER A 89 31.06 -12.15 -19.32
CA SER A 89 31.23 -10.74 -18.98
C SER A 89 29.87 -10.09 -18.75
N LEU A 90 29.60 -9.66 -17.52
CA LEU A 90 28.36 -9.06 -17.06
C LEU A 90 28.37 -7.56 -17.35
N THR A 91 27.48 -7.16 -18.25
CA THR A 91 27.14 -5.75 -18.47
C THR A 91 26.02 -5.32 -17.54
N PHE A 92 25.72 -4.02 -17.53
CA PHE A 92 24.63 -3.47 -16.71
C PHE A 92 23.27 -4.12 -16.99
N ALA A 93 23.01 -4.54 -18.23
CA ALA A 93 21.75 -5.16 -18.63
C ALA A 93 21.64 -6.64 -18.19
N CYS A 94 22.78 -7.30 -17.96
CA CYS A 94 22.81 -8.70 -17.52
C CYS A 94 22.36 -8.87 -16.07
N ILE A 95 22.55 -7.84 -15.23
CA ILE A 95 22.19 -7.89 -13.82
C ILE A 95 20.67 -7.72 -13.66
N PRO A 96 19.97 -8.68 -13.03
CA PRO A 96 18.55 -8.57 -12.77
C PRO A 96 18.28 -7.55 -11.66
N TRP A 97 18.05 -6.31 -12.04
CA TRP A 97 17.63 -5.26 -11.11
C TRP A 97 16.17 -5.49 -10.67
N PRO A 98 15.83 -5.34 -9.38
CA PRO A 98 14.43 -5.45 -8.92
C PRO A 98 13.53 -4.42 -9.61
N HIS A 99 14.07 -3.23 -9.85
CA HIS A 99 13.43 -2.17 -10.60
C HIS A 99 14.44 -1.20 -11.24
N VAL A 100 14.01 -0.52 -12.32
CA VAL A 100 14.79 0.53 -13.00
C VAL A 100 14.88 1.79 -12.14
N ASP A 101 13.78 2.20 -11.51
CA ASP A 101 13.77 3.28 -10.52
C ASP A 101 14.05 2.72 -9.12
N VAL A 102 15.02 3.30 -8.42
CA VAL A 102 15.39 2.96 -7.04
C VAL A 102 14.21 3.11 -6.10
N ASN A 103 13.40 4.16 -6.29
CA ASN A 103 12.32 4.49 -5.37
C ASN A 103 11.26 3.38 -5.30
N CYS A 104 10.99 2.69 -6.40
CA CYS A 104 10.04 1.58 -6.42
C CYS A 104 10.66 0.21 -6.10
N VAL A 105 11.97 0.13 -5.79
CA VAL A 105 12.60 -1.16 -5.46
C VAL A 105 11.99 -1.75 -4.20
N ALA A 106 11.74 -0.92 -3.18
CA ALA A 106 11.12 -1.36 -1.94
C ALA A 106 9.73 -1.95 -2.20
N ASP A 107 8.90 -1.27 -2.99
CA ASP A 107 7.55 -1.73 -3.32
C ASP A 107 7.56 -3.07 -4.03
N VAL A 108 8.51 -3.30 -4.95
CA VAL A 108 8.63 -4.59 -5.66
C VAL A 108 9.11 -5.71 -4.75
N LEU A 109 10.17 -5.47 -3.97
CA LEU A 109 10.77 -6.51 -3.15
C LEU A 109 9.84 -6.96 -2.02
N PHE A 110 9.07 -6.04 -1.45
CA PHE A 110 8.27 -6.27 -0.25
C PHE A 110 6.75 -6.25 -0.50
N CYS A 111 6.29 -6.33 -1.76
CA CYS A 111 4.85 -6.26 -2.11
C CYS A 111 3.97 -7.32 -1.43
N ASP A 112 4.55 -8.47 -1.09
CA ASP A 112 3.93 -9.64 -0.46
C ASP A 112 4.25 -9.75 1.03
N LEU A 113 4.95 -8.75 1.60
CA LEU A 113 5.39 -8.71 2.99
C LEU A 113 4.86 -7.43 3.68
N PRO A 114 3.54 -7.33 3.93
CA PRO A 114 2.93 -6.11 4.44
C PRO A 114 3.39 -5.76 5.87
N GLN A 115 3.76 -6.77 6.66
CA GLN A 115 4.19 -6.57 8.05
C GLN A 115 5.70 -6.30 8.13
N LYS A 116 6.08 -5.02 8.14
CA LYS A 116 7.48 -4.58 8.26
C LYS A 116 8.22 -5.13 9.48
N LYS A 117 7.52 -5.37 10.61
CA LYS A 117 8.10 -5.94 11.84
C LYS A 117 8.06 -7.48 11.90
N GLY A 118 7.51 -8.13 10.86
CA GLY A 118 7.40 -9.58 10.78
C GLY A 118 8.73 -10.28 10.54
N VAL A 119 8.86 -11.52 11.02
CA VAL A 119 10.08 -12.33 10.87
C VAL A 119 10.43 -12.57 9.40
N ALA A 120 9.43 -12.80 8.54
CA ALA A 120 9.61 -12.99 7.10
C ALA A 120 10.18 -11.73 6.42
N TYR A 121 9.64 -10.54 6.74
CA TYR A 121 10.15 -9.26 6.24
C TYR A 121 11.62 -9.07 6.63
N ARG A 122 11.94 -9.26 7.91
CA ARG A 122 13.32 -9.10 8.42
C ARG A 122 14.30 -10.08 7.75
N LYS A 123 13.94 -11.36 7.66
CA LYS A 123 14.78 -12.39 7.00
C LYS A 123 15.04 -12.03 5.54
N TYR A 124 13.99 -11.63 4.82
CA TYR A 124 14.11 -11.27 3.41
C TYR A 124 14.91 -9.98 3.21
N LEU A 125 14.66 -8.94 4.01
CA LEU A 125 15.44 -7.70 3.98
C LEU A 125 16.93 -7.96 4.21
N ARG A 126 17.26 -8.80 5.21
CA ARG A 126 18.66 -9.15 5.48
C ARG A 126 19.31 -9.88 4.30
N SER A 127 18.57 -10.79 3.66
CA SER A 127 19.03 -11.47 2.43
C SER A 127 19.31 -10.47 1.30
N GLN A 128 18.42 -9.50 1.09
CA GLN A 128 18.62 -8.46 0.06
C GLN A 128 19.80 -7.54 0.41
N GLN A 129 19.98 -7.17 1.68
CA GLN A 129 21.14 -6.38 2.12
C GLN A 129 22.47 -7.09 1.81
N VAL A 130 22.57 -8.38 2.13
CA VAL A 130 23.78 -9.17 1.82
C VAL A 130 23.99 -9.27 0.31
N ARG A 131 22.92 -9.51 -0.47
CA ARG A 131 22.97 -9.60 -1.93
C ARG A 131 23.49 -8.32 -2.59
N TRP A 132 23.05 -7.16 -2.09
CA TRP A 132 23.37 -5.85 -2.67
C TRP A 132 24.46 -5.09 -1.89
N HIS A 133 25.13 -5.71 -0.92
CA HIS A 133 26.26 -5.10 -0.23
C HIS A 133 27.43 -4.98 -1.21
N PRO A 134 28.07 -3.80 -1.38
CA PRO A 134 29.12 -3.60 -2.38
C PRO A 134 30.23 -4.65 -2.31
N ASP A 135 30.75 -4.92 -1.11
CA ASP A 135 31.81 -5.91 -0.92
C ASP A 135 31.35 -7.35 -1.27
N LYS A 136 30.15 -7.77 -0.85
CA LYS A 136 29.63 -9.11 -1.15
C LYS A 136 29.29 -9.27 -2.63
N PHE A 137 28.85 -8.19 -3.26
CA PHE A 137 28.61 -8.16 -4.69
C PHE A 137 29.92 -8.30 -5.47
N THR A 138 30.95 -7.52 -5.12
CA THR A 138 32.28 -7.60 -5.74
C THR A 138 32.92 -8.97 -5.52
N GLN A 139 32.85 -9.55 -4.32
CA GLN A 139 33.36 -10.90 -4.04
C GLN A 139 32.75 -11.96 -4.96
N LYS A 140 31.49 -11.78 -5.36
CA LYS A 140 30.75 -12.78 -6.14
C LYS A 140 30.79 -12.55 -7.65
N PHE A 141 30.77 -11.29 -8.08
CA PHE A 141 30.63 -10.92 -9.48
C PHE A 141 31.83 -10.18 -10.05
N GLY A 142 32.79 -9.76 -9.21
CA GLY A 142 33.87 -8.84 -9.57
C GLY A 142 34.69 -9.27 -10.79
N GLU A 143 35.11 -10.54 -10.82
CA GLU A 143 35.87 -11.12 -11.95
C GLU A 143 35.06 -11.23 -13.24
N HIS A 144 33.73 -11.19 -13.12
CA HIS A 144 32.81 -11.30 -14.25
C HIS A 144 32.32 -9.93 -14.74
N LEU A 145 32.63 -8.81 -14.09
CA LEU A 145 32.11 -7.51 -14.53
C LEU A 145 32.84 -7.01 -15.77
N HIS A 146 32.09 -6.54 -16.77
CA HIS A 146 32.67 -5.83 -17.89
C HIS A 146 33.30 -4.51 -17.40
N PRO A 147 34.57 -4.20 -17.72
CA PRO A 147 35.27 -3.01 -17.22
C PRO A 147 34.49 -1.70 -17.42
N ASP A 148 33.95 -1.47 -18.62
CA ASP A 148 33.20 -0.25 -18.94
C ASP A 148 31.88 -0.10 -18.17
N HIS A 149 31.30 -1.21 -17.72
CA HIS A 149 30.04 -1.20 -16.98
C HIS A 149 30.25 -1.30 -15.47
N ALA A 150 31.41 -1.75 -15.00
CA ALA A 150 31.69 -1.96 -13.59
C ALA A 150 31.43 -0.70 -12.73
N PRO A 151 31.86 0.53 -13.11
CA PRO A 151 31.57 1.72 -12.32
C PRO A 151 30.06 1.99 -12.19
N LYS A 152 29.31 1.86 -13.28
CA LYS A 152 27.85 2.08 -13.30
C LYS A 152 27.10 1.03 -12.49
N ILE A 153 27.51 -0.23 -12.59
CA ILE A 153 26.97 -1.34 -11.80
C ILE A 153 27.20 -1.08 -10.32
N MET A 154 28.43 -0.77 -9.92
CA MET A 154 28.79 -0.56 -8.52
C MET A 154 28.11 0.68 -7.92
N ALA A 155 27.95 1.76 -8.69
CA ALA A 155 27.15 2.91 -8.28
C ALA A 155 25.70 2.49 -7.95
N ARG A 156 25.07 1.69 -8.81
CA ARG A 156 23.71 1.20 -8.58
C ARG A 156 23.63 0.27 -7.37
N VAL A 157 24.59 -0.65 -7.20
CA VAL A 157 24.69 -1.54 -6.04
C VAL A 157 24.79 -0.72 -4.74
N LYS A 158 25.62 0.32 -4.72
CA LYS A 158 25.75 1.23 -3.56
C LYS A 158 24.42 1.90 -3.22
N THR A 159 23.71 2.43 -4.22
CA THR A 159 22.39 3.05 -4.00
C THR A 159 21.37 2.05 -3.44
N LEU A 160 21.34 0.82 -3.96
CA LEU A 160 20.47 -0.23 -3.42
C LEU A 160 20.82 -0.59 -1.98
N SER A 161 22.12 -0.74 -1.67
CA SER A 161 22.56 -1.00 -0.30
C SER A 161 22.12 0.10 0.67
N GLN A 162 22.24 1.37 0.27
CA GLN A 162 21.81 2.50 1.09
C GLN A 162 20.30 2.50 1.32
N LEU A 163 19.50 2.25 0.28
CA LEU A 163 18.05 2.12 0.38
C LEU A 163 17.67 1.01 1.37
N LEU A 164 18.26 -0.18 1.24
CA LEU A 164 17.96 -1.32 2.10
C LEU A 164 18.40 -1.12 3.55
N ASN A 165 19.49 -0.38 3.79
CA ASN A 165 19.91 -0.02 5.14
C ASN A 165 18.94 0.99 5.76
N ARG A 166 18.47 1.97 4.99
CA ARG A 166 17.44 2.92 5.44
C ARG A 166 16.15 2.21 5.84
N LEU A 167 15.70 1.22 5.04
CA LEU A 167 14.51 0.42 5.38
C LEU A 167 14.67 -0.36 6.70
N GLU A 168 15.89 -0.81 7.02
CA GLU A 168 16.16 -1.48 8.30
C GLU A 168 16.13 -0.47 9.45
N SER A 169 16.71 0.72 9.28
CA SER A 169 16.62 1.80 10.28
C SER A 169 15.18 2.23 10.55
N GLU A 170 14.38 2.43 9.51
CA GLU A 170 12.94 2.78 9.63
C GLU A 170 12.11 1.70 10.31
N ARG A 171 12.53 0.43 10.21
CA ARG A 171 11.87 -0.70 10.87
C ARG A 171 12.12 -0.73 12.38
N THR A 172 13.31 -0.29 12.80
CA THR A 172 13.73 -0.28 14.21
C THR A 172 13.18 0.91 15.00
N LEU A 173 12.66 1.93 14.31
CA LEU A 173 11.90 3.03 14.90
C LEU A 173 10.44 2.60 15.24
#